data_AF-A0A6H9S488-F1
#
_entry.id   AF-A0A6H9S488-F1
#
_cell.length_a   1.000
_cell.length_b   1.000
_cell.length_c   1.000
_cell.angle_alpha   90.00
_cell.angle_beta   90.00
_cell.angle_gamma   90.00
#
_symmetry.space_group_name_H-M   'P 1'
#
loop_
_entity.id
_entity.type
_entity.pdbx_description
1 polymer ?
#
loop_
_entity_poly.entity_id
_entity_poly.type
_entity_poly.pdbx_seq_one_letter_code
_entity_poly.pdbx_strand_id
1 'polypeptide(L)' 'MQTLKVDLGERSYPIHIGEGLLDQPELLAPHIAGRQVAIISNETVAPLYLERLTRSLSAFSV' A
#
# COMPACT_ATOMS: atom_id res chain seq x y z
N MET A 1 -12.22 -0.36 10.00
CA MET A 1 -10.81 -0.75 9.81
C MET A 1 -10.34 -1.50 11.06
N GLN A 2 -9.83 -2.72 10.88
CA GLN A 2 -9.18 -3.50 11.94
C GLN A 2 -7.69 -3.61 11.62
N THR A 3 -6.83 -3.67 12.64
CA THR A 3 -5.39 -3.84 12.47
C THR A 3 -4.91 -5.04 13.27
N LEU A 4 -4.25 -5.98 12.60
CA LEU A 4 -3.54 -7.10 13.22
C LEU A 4 -2.04 -6.82 13.15
N LYS A 5 -1.37 -6.80 14.30
CA LYS A 5 0.09 -6.76 14.33
C LYS A 5 0.62 -8.19 14.29
N VAL A 6 1.38 -8.51 13.26
CA VAL A 6 2.07 -9.81 13.16
C VAL A 6 3.44 -9.66 13.79
N ASP A 7 3.73 -10.48 14.79
CA ASP A 7 5.03 -10.50 15.47
C ASP A 7 5.94 -11.54 14.81
N LEU A 8 6.97 -11.06 14.11
CA LEU A 8 8.03 -11.86 13.50
C LEU A 8 9.41 -11.39 14.00
N GLY A 9 9.47 -10.82 15.21
CA GLY A 9 10.66 -10.16 15.74
C GLY A 9 11.00 -8.90 14.94
N GLU A 10 12.22 -8.84 14.40
CA GLU A 10 12.75 -7.70 13.63
C GLU A 10 11.94 -7.31 12.38
N ARG A 11 11.03 -8.18 11.92
CA ARG A 11 10.17 -7.93 10.75
C ARG A 11 8.69 -7.85 11.10
N SER A 12 8.36 -7.43 12.31
CA SER A 12 6.97 -7.24 12.70
C SER A 12 6.29 -6.18 11.83
N TYR A 13 5.09 -6.46 11.31
CA TYR A 13 4.35 -5.54 10.44
C TYR A 13 2.84 -5.53 10.75
N PRO A 14 2.14 -4.41 10.48
CA PRO A 14 0.68 -4.35 10.59
C PRO A 14 0.00 -4.92 9.35
N ILE A 15 -1.13 -5.59 9.53
CA ILE A 15 -2.11 -5.92 8.49
C ILE A 15 -3.34 -5.07 8.77
N HIS A 16 -3.66 -4.15 7.86
CA HIS A 16 -4.87 -3.33 7.91
C HIS A 16 -5.98 -4.01 7.08
N ILE A 17 -7.17 -4.17 7.66
CA ILE A 17 -8.33 -4.82 7.03
C ILE A 17 -9.52 -3.87 7.07
N GLY A 18 -10.10 -3.60 5.91
CA GLY A 18 -11.22 -2.67 5.75
C GLY A 18 -11.49 -2.34 4.29
N GLU A 19 -12.54 -1.55 4.07
CA GLU A 19 -12.93 -1.06 2.76
C GLU A 19 -12.20 0.26 2.43
N GLY A 20 -11.94 0.50 1.14
CA GLY A 20 -11.36 1.77 0.67
C GLY A 20 -9.95 2.07 1.16
N LEU A 21 -9.19 1.07 1.63
CA LEU A 21 -7.85 1.30 2.20
C LEU A 21 -6.83 1.75 1.15
N LEU A 22 -7.02 1.41 -0.13
CA LEU A 22 -6.13 1.87 -1.21
C LEU A 22 -6.20 3.38 -1.41
N ASP A 23 -7.26 4.04 -0.95
CA ASP A 23 -7.45 5.50 -1.06
C ASP A 23 -6.87 6.26 0.15
N GLN A 24 -6.19 5.56 1.07
CA GLN A 24 -5.63 6.11 2.32
C GLN A 24 -4.09 6.06 2.30
N PRO A 25 -3.42 7.04 1.66
CA PRO A 25 -1.96 7.03 1.52
C PRO A 25 -1.19 7.04 2.85
N GLU A 26 -1.80 7.54 3.93
CA GLU A 26 -1.27 7.53 5.28
C GLU A 26 -0.99 6.13 5.84
N LEU A 27 -1.62 5.08 5.29
CA LEU A 27 -1.36 3.69 5.66
C LEU A 27 -0.11 3.12 4.95
N LEU A 28 0.29 3.70 3.81
CA LEU A 28 1.41 3.23 3.00
C LEU A 28 2.66 4.08 3.24
N ALA A 29 2.52 5.40 3.35
CA ALA A 29 3.63 6.34 3.43
C ALA A 29 4.64 6.06 4.56
N PRO A 30 4.24 5.68 5.79
CA PRO A 30 5.19 5.35 6.86
C PRO A 30 6.06 4.11 6.57
N HIS A 31 5.66 3.29 5.61
CA HIS A 31 6.33 2.04 5.26
C HIS A 31 7.18 2.14 3.98
N ILE A 32 7.20 3.30 3.33
CA ILE A 32 8.01 3.57 2.14
C ILE A 32 9.20 4.44 2.56
N ALA A 33 10.39 3.84 2.67
CA ALA A 33 11.60 4.56 3.07
C ALA A 33 12.18 5.47 1.95
N GLY A 34 11.84 5.19 0.69
CA GLY A 34 12.34 5.90 -0.48
C GLY A 34 11.34 6.89 -1.10
N ARG A 35 11.71 7.46 -2.25
CA ARG A 35 10.81 8.32 -3.05
C ARG A 35 10.31 7.65 -4.33
N GLN A 36 10.86 6.49 -4.69
CA GLN A 36 10.52 5.75 -5.90
C GLN A 36 9.82 4.44 -5.52
N VAL A 37 8.73 4.11 -6.20
CA VAL A 37 7.91 2.92 -5.93
C VAL A 37 7.64 2.22 -7.25
N ALA A 38 8.04 0.95 -7.38
CA ALA A 38 7.63 0.13 -8.51
C ALA A 38 6.38 -0.68 -8.14
N ILE A 39 5.26 -0.46 -8.85
CA ILE A 39 4.04 -1.26 -8.66
C ILE A 39 4.09 -2.48 -9.58
N ILE A 40 4.05 -3.67 -8.99
CA ILE A 40 4.01 -4.93 -9.73
C ILE A 40 2.59 -5.50 -9.64
N SER A 41 1.94 -5.69 -10.79
CA SER A 41 0.59 -6.26 -10.89
C SER A 41 0.47 -7.11 -12.16
N ASN A 42 -0.58 -7.92 -12.24
CA ASN A 42 -0.88 -8.73 -13.42
C ASN A 42 -1.90 -8.04 -14.35
N GLU A 43 -2.11 -8.61 -15.54
CA GLU A 43 -3.00 -8.06 -16.56
C GLU A 43 -4.48 -8.01 -16.14
N THR A 44 -4.90 -8.88 -15.21
CA THR A 44 -6.28 -8.92 -14.71
C THR A 44 -6.56 -7.86 -13.65
N VAL A 45 -5.61 -7.62 -12.75
CA VAL A 45 -5.77 -6.79 -11.55
C VAL A 45 -5.39 -5.33 -11.83
N ALA A 46 -4.39 -5.10 -12.70
CA ALA A 46 -3.93 -3.75 -13.01
C ALA A 46 -5.06 -2.83 -13.52
N PRO A 47 -5.92 -3.23 -14.49
CA PRO A 47 -6.99 -2.35 -14.98
C PRO A 47 -8.03 -1.99 -13.92
N LEU A 48 -8.13 -2.77 -12.83
CA LEU A 48 -9.12 -2.57 -11.78
C LEU A 48 -8.64 -1.62 -10.68
N TYR A 49 -7.33 -1.62 -10.37
CA TYR A 49 -6.82 -0.96 -9.15
C TYR A 49 -5.55 -0.13 -9.34
N LEU A 50 -4.80 -0.31 -10.44
CA LEU A 50 -3.50 0.35 -10.61
C LEU A 50 -3.64 1.87 -10.59
N GLU A 51 -4.61 2.42 -11.32
CA GLU A 51 -4.84 3.87 -11.37
C GLU A 51 -5.19 4.44 -9.99
N ARG A 52 -6.04 3.73 -9.24
CA ARG A 52 -6.46 4.12 -7.89
C ARG A 52 -5.26 4.17 -6.95
N LEU A 53 -4.46 3.12 -6.91
CA LEU A 53 -3.27 3.07 -6.05
C LEU A 53 -2.23 4.12 -6.45
N THR A 54 -2.01 4.32 -7.76
CA THR A 54 -1.08 5.33 -8.27
C THR A 54 -1.48 6.74 -7.83
N ARG A 55 -2.79 7.05 -7.82
CA ARG A 55 -3.33 8.32 -7.34
C ARG A 55 -3.03 8.56 -5.86
N SER A 56 -3.24 7.54 -5.02
CA SER A 56 -2.91 7.61 -3.59
C SER A 56 -1.40 7.80 -3.38
N LEU A 57 -0.56 7.18 -4.20
CA LEU A 57 0.88 7.32 -4.15
C LEU A 57 1.44 8.56 -4.88
N SER A 58 0.61 9.57 -5.18
CA SER A 58 1.03 10.79 -5.90
C SER A 58 2.17 11.59 -5.26
N ALA A 59 2.46 11.38 -3.97
CA ALA A 59 3.62 11.96 -3.28
C ALA A 59 4.95 11.26 -3.63
N PHE A 60 4.91 10.11 -4.30
CA PHE A 60 6.05 9.31 -4.72
C PHE A 60 6.20 9.31 -6.24
N SER A 61 7.41 9.06 -6.71
CA SER A 61 7.65 8.72 -8.12
C SER A 61 7.27 7.26 -8.33
N VAL A 62 6.05 7.04 -8.83
CA VAL A 62 5.52 5.73 -9.21
C VAL A 62 5.85 5.43 -10.66
#